data_AF-A0A0G0U6S5-F1
#
_entry.id   AF-A0A0G0U6S5-F1
#
_cell.length_a   1.000
_cell.length_b   1.000
_cell.length_c   1.000
_cell.angle_alpha   90.00
_cell.angle_beta   90.00
_cell.angle_gamma   90.00
#
_symmetry.space_group_name_H-M   'P 1'
#
loop_
_entity.id
_entity.type
_entity.pdbx_description
1 polymer ?
#
loop_
_entity_poly.entity_id
_entity_poly.type
_entity_poly.pdbx_seq_one_letter_code
_entity_poly.pdbx_strand_id
1 'polypeptide(L)' 'MAWRVLFFQTTRGEYPVKEFIEKQDGNTVAKINLSIRLLIDYGPFLKPPDIKKLQNKLYELRIQGNHQ' A
#
# COMPACT_ATOMS: atom_id res chain seq x y z
N MET A 1 7.23 16.28 -7.66
CA MET A 1 8.27 15.27 -7.44
C MET A 1 7.59 14.01 -6.95
N ALA A 2 7.95 12.84 -7.47
CA ALA A 2 7.35 11.56 -7.06
C ALA A 2 7.98 11.06 -5.75
N TRP A 3 7.16 10.55 -4.83
CA TRP A 3 7.60 9.91 -3.60
C TRP A 3 8.16 8.51 -3.88
N ARG A 4 9.21 8.13 -3.15
CA ARG A 4 9.75 6.78 -3.20
C ARG A 4 8.98 5.88 -2.23
N VAL A 5 8.34 4.85 -2.77
CA VAL A 5 7.67 3.79 -1.98
C VAL A 5 8.64 2.63 -1.82
N LEU A 6 8.80 2.15 -0.58
CA LEU A 6 9.69 1.05 -0.22
C LEU A 6 8.89 -0.02 0.53
N PHE A 7 9.20 -1.29 0.26
CA PHE A 7 8.71 -2.40 1.06
C PHE A 7 9.64 -2.63 2.24
N PHE A 8 9.05 -2.84 3.41
CA PHE A 8 9.80 -3.26 4.59
C PHE A 8 10.38 -4.65 4.37
N GLN A 9 11.68 -4.80 4.66
CA GLN A 9 12.36 -6.09 4.69
C GLN A 9 12.56 -6.53 6.14
N THR A 10 12.21 -7.77 6.46
CA THR A 10 12.49 -8.35 7.78
C THR A 10 13.98 -8.62 7.94
N THR A 11 14.44 -8.84 9.18
CA THR A 11 15.83 -9.26 9.45
C THR A 11 16.20 -10.61 8.83
N ARG A 12 15.21 -11.41 8.44
CA ARG A 12 15.38 -12.70 7.74
C ARG A 12 15.43 -12.54 6.22
N GLY A 13 15.24 -11.34 5.70
CA GLY A 13 15.29 -11.03 4.28
C GLY A 13 13.93 -11.07 3.56
N GLU A 14 12.85 -11.38 4.26
CA GLU A 14 11.48 -11.47 3.71
C GLU A 14 10.90 -10.09 3.46
N TYR A 15 9.97 -9.99 2.51
CA TYR A 15 9.21 -8.77 2.24
C TYR A 15 7.71 -9.06 2.39
N PRO A 16 7.17 -9.10 3.62
CA PRO A 16 5.82 -9.63 3.88
C PRO A 16 4.73 -8.97 3.03
N VAL A 17 4.80 -7.65 2.87
CA VAL A 17 3.82 -6.91 2.05
C VAL A 17 3.99 -7.21 0.55
N LYS A 18 5.22 -7.29 0.04
CA LYS A 18 5.48 -7.60 -1.37
C LYS A 18 5.03 -9.03 -1.70
N GLU A 19 5.42 -9.98 -0.87
CA GLU A 19 5.06 -11.40 -1.01
C GLU A 19 3.56 -11.62 -0.87
N PHE A 20 2.87 -10.84 -0.04
CA PHE A 20 1.41 -10.85 0.04
C PHE A 20 0.78 -10.42 -1.28
N ILE A 21 1.25 -9.31 -1.87
CA ILE A 21 0.74 -8.78 -3.15
C ILE A 21 0.94 -9.79 -4.27
N GLU A 22 2.11 -10.43 -4.34
CA GLU A 22 2.45 -11.42 -5.37
C GLU A 22 1.55 -12.68 -5.34
N LYS A 23 0.90 -12.95 -4.21
CA LYS A 23 -0.02 -14.10 -4.03
C LYS A 23 -1.49 -13.77 -4.32
N GLN A 24 -1.82 -12.52 -4.62
CA GLN A 24 -3.20 -12.11 -4.91
C GLN A 24 -3.60 -12.40 -6.37
N ASP A 25 -4.91 -12.42 -6.63
CA ASP A 25 -5.43 -12.48 -8.00
C ASP A 25 -5.17 -11.15 -8.75
N GLY A 26 -5.22 -11.20 -10.09
CA GLY A 26 -4.91 -10.05 -10.94
C GLY A 26 -5.77 -8.81 -10.66
N ASN A 27 -7.05 -8.97 -10.28
CA ASN A 27 -7.90 -7.83 -9.97
C ASN A 27 -7.48 -7.17 -8.66
N THR A 28 -7.18 -7.97 -7.64
CA THR A 28 -6.68 -7.46 -6.35
C THR A 28 -5.31 -6.78 -6.51
N VAL A 29 -4.39 -7.37 -7.27
CA VAL A 29 -3.09 -6.75 -7.60
C VAL A 29 -3.27 -5.40 -8.29
N ALA A 30 -4.19 -5.29 -9.25
CA ALA A 30 -4.45 -4.04 -9.96
C ALA A 30 -4.91 -2.91 -9.01
N LYS A 31 -5.81 -3.22 -8.06
CA LYS A 31 -6.25 -2.24 -7.04
C LYS A 31 -5.12 -1.81 -6.11
N ILE A 32 -4.25 -2.75 -5.75
CA ILE A 32 -3.08 -2.44 -4.91
C ILE A 32 -2.11 -1.53 -5.67
N ASN A 33 -1.83 -1.82 -6.93
CA ASN A 33 -0.95 -1.00 -7.76
C ASN A 33 -1.50 0.42 -7.97
N LEU A 34 -2.82 0.58 -8.12
CA LEU A 34 -3.47 1.89 -8.15
C LEU A 34 -3.20 2.67 -6.84
N SER A 35 -3.34 2.00 -5.70
CA SER A 35 -3.13 2.61 -4.39
C SER A 35 -1.65 2.98 -4.16
N ILE A 36 -0.71 2.14 -4.61
CA ILE A 36 0.73 2.45 -4.61
C ILE A 36 1.02 3.65 -5.51
N ARG A 37 0.37 3.74 -6.68
CA ARG A 37 0.54 4.89 -7.58
C ARG A 37 0.11 6.19 -6.92
N LEU A 38 -1.03 6.18 -6.23
CA LEU A 38 -1.49 7.32 -5.42
C LEU A 38 -0.47 7.68 -4.33
N LEU A 39 0.14 6.70 -3.68
CA LEU A 39 1.19 6.94 -2.68
C LEU A 39 2.46 7.54 -3.30
N ILE A 40 2.83 7.14 -4.52
CA ILE A 40 3.95 7.74 -5.27
C ILE A 40 3.65 9.21 -5.61
N ASP A 41 2.42 9.52 -6.03
CA ASP A 41 2.06 10.85 -6.51
C ASP A 41 1.86 11.85 -5.34
N TYR A 42 1.26 11.40 -4.24
CA TYR A 42 0.83 12.28 -3.13
C TYR A 42 1.56 12.05 -1.81
N GLY A 43 2.24 10.91 -1.64
CA GLY A 43 2.92 10.56 -0.40
C GLY A 43 1.97 10.51 0.80
N PRO A 44 2.40 10.93 2.01
CA PRO A 44 1.59 10.87 3.23
C PRO A 44 0.43 11.88 3.25
N PHE A 45 0.26 12.70 2.20
CA PHE A 45 -0.77 13.73 2.10
C PHE A 45 -2.04 13.26 1.38
N LEU A 46 -2.16 11.95 1.10
CA LEU A 46 -3.41 11.33 0.67
C LEU A 46 -4.54 11.68 1.64
N LYS A 47 -5.78 11.73 1.13
CA LYS A 47 -6.96 12.08 1.92
C LYS A 47 -7.86 10.87 2.11
N PRO A 48 -8.71 10.86 3.15
CA PRO A 48 -9.79 9.87 3.24
C PRO A 48 -10.65 9.85 1.97
N PRO A 49 -11.16 8.68 1.53
CA PRO A 49 -11.16 7.41 2.25
C PRO A 49 -9.91 6.55 2.09
N ASP A 50 -8.96 6.93 1.22
CA ASP A 50 -7.83 6.10 0.79
C ASP A 50 -6.78 5.89 1.88
N ILE A 51 -6.73 6.78 2.89
CA ILE A 51 -5.86 6.61 4.05
C ILE A 51 -6.59 6.83 5.37
N LYS A 52 -6.06 6.20 6.42
CA LYS A 52 -6.44 6.47 7.81
C LYS A 52 -5.19 6.63 8.66
N LYS A 53 -5.09 7.73 9.40
CA LYS A 53 -4.03 7.90 10.41
C LYS A 53 -4.29 6.94 11.58
N LEU A 54 -3.29 6.13 11.94
CA LEU A 54 -3.36 5.22 13.09
C LEU A 54 -2.68 5.83 14.31
N GLN A 55 -1.45 6.34 14.14
CA GLN A 55 -0.68 7.00 15.19
C GLN A 55 0.34 7.96 14.57
N ASN A 56 1.26 8.48 15.38
CA ASN A 56 2.30 9.37 14.87
C ASN A 56 3.14 8.68 13.78
N LYS A 57 3.19 9.29 12.59
CA LYS A 57 3.91 8.78 11.41
C LYS A 57 3.49 7.37 10.92
N LEU A 58 2.35 6.84 11.37
CA LEU A 58 1.82 5.56 10.92
C LEU A 58 0.41 5.73 10.38
N TYR A 59 0.23 5.26 9.15
CA TYR A 59 -1.00 5.38 8.39
C TYR A 59 -1.34 4.03 7.76
N GLU A 60 -2.62 3.73 7.70
CA GLU A 60 -3.19 2.63 6.93
C GLU A 60 -3.50 3.13 5.51
N LEU A 61 -2.97 2.44 4.50
CA LEU A 61 -3.40 2.59 3.10
C LEU A 61 -4.58 1.64 2.89
N ARG A 62 -5.74 2.20 2.56
CA ARG A 62 -7.00 1.46 2.45
C ARG A 62 -7.27 1.09 1.01
N ILE A 63 -7.41 -0.21 0.78
CA ILE A 63 -7.61 -0.78 -0.54
C ILE A 63 -8.91 -1.57 -0.49
N GLN A 64 -9.87 -1.23 -1.34
CA GLN A 64 -11.16 -1.93 -1.35
C GLN A 64 -10.98 -3.38 -1.83
N GLY A 65 -11.16 -4.33 -0.90
CA GLY A 65 -11.27 -5.74 -1.25
C GLY A 65 -12.54 -6.01 -2.07
N ASN A 66 -12.51 -7.07 -2.89
CA ASN A 66 -13.73 -7.67 -3.42
C ASN A 66 -14.30 -8.57 -2.32
N HIS A 67 -15.19 -8.04 -1.47
CA HIS A 67 -16.15 -8.93 -0.79
C HIS A 67 -17.33 -9.08 -1.75
N GLN A 68 -17.39 -10.23 -2.44
CA GLN A 68 -18.64 -10.79 -2.97
C GLN A 68 -18.97 -12.02 -2.15
#